data_AF-A0A4Q9B921-F1
#
_entry.id   AF-A0A4Q9B921-F1
#
_cell.length_a   1.000
_cell.length_b   1.000
_cell.length_c   1.000
_cell.angle_alpha   90.00
_cell.angle_beta   90.00
_cell.angle_gamma   90.00
#
_symmetry.space_group_name_H-M   'P 1'
#
loop_
_entity.id
_entity.type
_entity.pdbx_description
1 polymer ?
#
loop_
_entity_poly.entity_id
_entity_poly.type
_entity_poly.pdbx_seq_one_letter_code
_entity_poly.pdbx_strand_id
1 'polypeptide(L)' 'MNFDFKSYHLRGIHAETLEEKQKINQELKDFYNSLTEEDKRLFNLELQKFLATEMGRLGSDYQAIKNQVPTE' A
#
# COMPACT_ATOMS: atom_id res chain seq x y z
N MET A 1 -1.59 16.42 -1.98
CA MET A 1 -2.73 15.83 -1.26
C MET A 1 -2.15 15.17 -0.01
N ASN A 2 -2.94 14.76 0.98
CA ASN A 2 -2.40 13.98 2.11
C ASN A 2 -3.27 12.74 2.31
N PHE A 3 -3.11 11.76 1.42
CA PHE A 3 -3.85 10.51 1.49
C PHE A 3 -3.11 9.48 2.35
N ASP A 4 -3.82 8.84 3.28
CA ASP A 4 -3.24 7.86 4.20
C ASP A 4 -3.20 6.45 3.58
N PHE A 5 -2.29 6.25 2.63
CA PHE A 5 -2.04 4.95 2.00
C PHE A 5 -1.66 3.86 3.02
N LYS A 6 -0.96 4.25 4.10
CA LYS A 6 -0.48 3.32 5.13
C LYS A 6 -1.64 2.69 5.89
N SER A 7 -2.66 3.47 6.25
CA SER A 7 -3.85 2.94 6.92
C SER A 7 -4.60 1.93 6.04
N TYR A 8 -4.83 2.24 4.76
CA TYR A 8 -5.46 1.29 3.83
C TYR A 8 -4.62 0.02 3.63
N HIS A 9 -3.29 0.16 3.54
CA HIS A 9 -2.38 -0.98 3.41
C HIS A 9 -2.43 -1.90 4.64
N LEU A 10 -2.35 -1.34 5.85
CA LEU A 10 -2.41 -2.11 7.10
C LEU A 10 -3.78 -2.78 7.29
N ARG A 11 -4.87 -2.07 7.00
CA ARG A 11 -6.23 -2.64 7.05
C ARG A 11 -6.37 -3.80 6.06
N GLY A 12 -5.80 -3.67 4.85
CA GLY A 12 -5.81 -4.74 3.85
C GLY A 12 -5.00 -5.97 4.25
N ILE A 13 -3.87 -5.79 4.93
CA ILE A 13 -3.04 -6.88 5.49
C ILE A 13 -3.79 -7.60 6.63
N HIS A 14 -4.41 -6.83 7.53
CA HIS A 14 -5.10 -7.38 8.70
C HIS A 14 -6.53 -7.88 8.43
N ALA A 15 -7.07 -7.68 7.23
CA ALA A 15 -8.39 -8.18 6.89
C ALA A 15 -8.38 -9.72 6.86
N GLU A 16 -9.16 -10.33 7.75
CA GLU A 16 -9.21 -11.78 7.96
C GLU A 16 -10.15 -12.45 6.95
N THR A 17 -11.12 -11.71 6.43
CA THR A 17 -12.14 -12.22 5.50
C THR A 17 -12.08 -11.58 4.12
N LEU A 18 -12.63 -12.29 3.13
CA LEU A 18 -12.77 -11.78 1.76
C LEU A 18 -13.70 -10.55 1.71
N GLU A 19 -14.77 -10.56 2.51
CA GLU A 19 -15.74 -9.46 2.58
C GLU A 19 -15.09 -8.17 3.11
N GLU A 20 -14.27 -8.25 4.16
CA GLU A 20 -13.52 -7.10 4.67
C GLU A 20 -12.55 -6.54 3.64
N LYS A 21 -11.82 -7.41 2.93
CA LYS A 21 -10.93 -6.99 1.83
C LYS A 21 -11.71 -6.29 0.72
N GLN A 22 -12.87 -6.82 0.35
CA GLN A 22 -13.73 -6.21 -0.65
C GLN A 22 -14.25 -4.85 -0.19
N LYS A 23 -14.67 -4.72 1.06
CA LYS A 23 -15.12 -3.46 1.64
C LYS A 23 -14.03 -2.39 1.64
N ILE A 24 -12.82 -2.73 2.07
CA ILE A 24 -11.66 -1.81 2.05
C ILE A 24 -11.33 -1.37 0.62
N ASN A 25 -11.36 -2.30 -0.33
CA ASN A 25 -11.13 -1.98 -1.75
C ASN A 25 -12.24 -1.09 -2.31
N GLN A 26 -13.48 -1.28 -1.88
CA GLN A 26 -14.60 -0.45 -2.30
C GLN A 26 -14.46 0.97 -1.74
N GLU A 27 -14.15 1.12 -0.46
CA GLU A 27 -13.87 2.42 0.17
C GLU A 27 -12.76 3.19 -0.58
N LEU A 28 -11.68 2.51 -0.96
CA LEU A 28 -10.58 3.10 -1.73
C LEU A 28 -11.03 3.55 -3.13
N LYS A 29 -11.83 2.74 -3.82
CA LYS A 29 -12.37 3.07 -5.15
C LYS A 29 -13.33 4.25 -5.08
N ASP A 30 -14.22 4.26 -4.10
CA ASP A 30 -15.20 5.34 -3.92
C ASP A 30 -14.50 6.65 -3.60
N PHE A 31 -13.47 6.62 -2.75
CA PHE A 31 -12.63 7.77 -2.52
C PHE A 31 -11.97 8.26 -3.81
N TYR A 32 -11.32 7.38 -4.58
CA TYR A 32 -10.68 7.75 -5.84
C TYR A 32 -11.67 8.35 -6.85
N ASN A 33 -12.88 7.81 -6.93
CA ASN A 33 -13.94 8.31 -7.81
C ASN A 33 -14.48 9.68 -7.38
N SER A 34 -14.40 10.02 -6.09
CA SER A 34 -14.80 11.33 -5.56
C SER A 34 -13.80 12.46 -5.89
N LEU A 35 -12.59 12.11 -6.34
CA LEU A 35 -11.54 13.07 -6.63
C LEU A 35 -11.75 13.78 -7.98
N THR A 36 -11.27 15.02 -8.06
CA THR A 36 -11.12 15.73 -9.33
C THR A 36 -10.02 15.09 -10.18
N GLU A 37 -9.96 15.39 -11.47
CA GLU A 37 -8.89 14.85 -12.34
C GLU A 37 -7.48 15.31 -11.90
N GLU A 38 -7.37 16.53 -11.37
CA GLU A 38 -6.11 17.03 -10.81
C GLU A 38 -5.70 16.24 -9.56
N ASP A 39 -6.66 16.00 -8.65
CA ASP A 39 -6.41 15.23 -7.43
C ASP A 39 -6.16 13.76 -7.71
N LYS A 40 -6.83 13.15 -8.71
CA LYS A 40 -6.51 11.80 -9.16
C LYS A 40 -5.08 11.70 -9.65
N ARG A 41 -4.58 12.71 -10.37
CA ARG A 41 -3.19 12.75 -10.82
C ARG A 41 -2.22 12.80 -9.63
N LEU A 42 -2.49 13.65 -8.63
CA LEU A 42 -1.69 13.73 -7.42
C LEU A 42 -1.75 12.43 -6.61
N PHE A 43 -2.93 11.87 -6.43
CA PHE A 43 -3.16 10.58 -5.78
C PHE A 43 -2.35 9.47 -6.43
N ASN A 44 -2.37 9.37 -7.77
CA ASN A 44 -1.62 8.35 -8.50
C ASN A 44 -0.11 8.51 -8.33
N LEU A 45 0.40 9.75 -8.32
CA LEU A 45 1.82 10.03 -8.05
C LEU A 45 2.22 9.65 -6.62
N GLU A 46 1.39 9.97 -5.64
CA GLU A 46 1.64 9.62 -4.23
C GLU A 46 1.53 8.10 -4.01
N LEU A 47 0.58 7.42 -4.66
CA LEU A 47 0.44 5.96 -4.63
C LEU A 47 1.68 5.28 -5.21
N GLN A 48 2.19 5.73 -6.36
CA GLN A 48 3.42 5.17 -6.95
C GLN A 48 4.62 5.31 -6.02
N LYS A 49 4.79 6.49 -5.38
CA LYS A 49 5.85 6.71 -4.39
C LYS A 49 5.71 5.79 -3.19
N PHE A 50 4.48 5.62 -2.68
CA PHE A 50 4.20 4.73 -1.56
C PHE A 50 4.54 3.27 -1.90
N LEU A 51 4.08 2.76 -3.05
CA LEU A 51 4.36 1.40 -3.50
C LEU A 51 5.85 1.15 -3.73
N ALA A 52 6.56 2.10 -4.33
CA ALA A 52 8.01 2.01 -4.51
C ALA A 52 8.76 1.94 -3.17
N THR A 53 8.29 2.69 -2.18
CA THR A 53 8.86 2.69 -0.82
C THR A 53 8.59 1.37 -0.11
N GLU A 54 7.36 0.86 -0.14
CA GLU A 54 7.02 -0.41 0.50
C GLU A 54 7.71 -1.60 -0.19
N MET A 55 7.79 -1.63 -1.53
CA MET A 55 8.53 -2.67 -2.26
C MET A 55 10.04 -2.59 -1.99
N GLY A 56 10.61 -1.39 -1.92
CA GLY A 56 12.02 -1.19 -1.56
C GLY A 56 12.32 -1.69 -0.14
N ARG A 57 11.39 -1.46 0.80
CA ARG A 57 11.48 -1.96 2.17
C ARG A 57 11.42 -3.48 2.22
N LEU A 58 10.47 -4.11 1.54
CA LEU A 58 10.38 -5.57 1.46
C LEU A 58 11.64 -6.22 0.86
N GLY A 59 12.22 -5.60 -0.18
CA GLY A 59 13.49 -6.05 -0.77
C GLY A 59 14.67 -5.92 0.19
N SER A 60 14.75 -4.81 0.94
CA SER A 60 15.77 -4.58 1.96
C SER A 60 15.65 -5.54 3.15
N ASP A 61 14.43 -5.76 3.63
CA ASP A 61 14.16 -6.67 4.76
C ASP A 61 14.47 -8.13 4.38
N TYR A 62 14.16 -8.53 3.14
CA TYR A 62 14.53 -9.85 2.62
C TYR A 62 16.06 -10.05 2.53
N GLN A 63 16.81 -9.03 2.06
CA GLN A 63 18.27 -9.06 2.03
C GLN A 63 18.88 -9.08 3.44
N ALA A 64 18.31 -8.34 4.38
CA ALA A 64 18.76 -8.31 5.77
C ALA A 64 18.61 -9.67 6.46
N ILE A 65 17.48 -10.36 6.24
CA ILE A 65 17.26 -11.72 6.76
C ILE A 65 18.22 -12.71 6.09
N LYS A 66 18.39 -12.64 4.75
CA LYS A 66 19.31 -13.52 4.02
C LYS A 66 20.76 -13.37 4.49
N ASN A 67 21.18 -12.16 4.86
CA ASN A 67 22.53 -11.89 5.38
C ASN A 67 22.70 -12.24 6.87
N GLN A 68 21.62 -12.58 7.59
CA GLN A 68 21.64 -13.02 8.98
C GLN A 68 21.55 -14.54 9.14
N VAL A 69 21.23 -15.29 8.07
CA VAL A 69 21.31 -16.75 8.07
C VAL A 69 22.74 -17.15 7.66
N PRO A 70 23.53 -17.81 8.54
CA PRO A 70 24.84 -18.31 8.16
C PRO A 70 24.70 -19.27 6.98
N THR A 71 25.48 -19.04 5.94
CA THR A 71 25.66 -20.03 4.88
C THR A 71 26.56 -21.10 5.47
N GLU A 72 25.98 -22.27 5.83
CA GLU A 72 26.75 -23.48 6.11
C GLU A 72 27.47 -23.98 4.85
#